data_AF-K1YJH7-F1
#
_entry.id   AF-K1YJH7-F1
#
_cell.length_a   1.000
_cell.length_b   1.000
_cell.length_c   1.000
_cell.angle_alpha   90.00
_cell.angle_beta   90.00
_cell.angle_gamma   90.00
#
_symmetry.space_group_name_H-M   'P 1'
#
loop_
_entity.id
_entity.type
_entity.pdbx_description
1 polymer ?
#
loop_
_entity_poly.entity_id
_entity_poly.type
_entity_poly.pdbx_seq_one_letter_code
_entity_poly.pdbx_strand_id
1 'polypeptide(L)'
;MFDGAKQRQILIQLSSVLRVVVAQQLVPSKDGGRVPAREILVNTSGVSNLIKENNINQIKSAIQTGSKDGMVSMENSIKQLLKDDLITEETAQKRTGRSKSV
;
A
#
# COMPACT_ATOMS: atom_id res chain seq x y z
N MET A 1 -14.90 -8.41 13.72
CA MET A 1 -15.23 -8.81 12.33
C MET A 1 -16.74 -8.92 12.20
N PHE A 2 -17.28 -8.67 11.00
CA PHE A 2 -18.71 -8.74 10.71
C PHE A 2 -19.07 -10.10 10.09
N ASP A 3 -20.29 -10.58 10.34
CA ASP A 3 -20.83 -11.80 9.72
C ASP A 3 -21.08 -11.60 8.21
N GLY A 4 -21.27 -12.68 7.44
CA GLY A 4 -21.22 -12.63 5.97
C GLY A 4 -22.18 -11.63 5.31
N ALA A 5 -23.41 -11.49 5.82
CA ALA A 5 -24.38 -10.53 5.29
C ALA A 5 -24.00 -9.09 5.65
N LYS A 6 -23.64 -8.83 6.92
CA LYS A 6 -23.21 -7.49 7.35
C LYS A 6 -21.90 -7.08 6.70
N GLN A 7 -20.98 -8.02 6.50
CA GLN A 7 -19.70 -7.77 5.84
C GLN A 7 -19.91 -7.23 4.41
N ARG A 8 -20.79 -7.87 3.62
CA ARG A 8 -21.09 -7.40 2.27
C ARG A 8 -21.66 -5.98 2.25
N GLN A 9 -22.62 -5.69 3.13
CA GLN A 9 -23.20 -4.35 3.24
C GLN A 9 -22.15 -3.29 3.61
N ILE A 10 -21.24 -3.64 4.52
CA ILE A 10 -20.15 -2.75 4.96
C ILE A 10 -19.13 -2.53 3.85
N LEU A 11 -18.78 -3.55 3.07
CA LEU A 11 -17.89 -3.39 1.92
C LEU A 11 -18.50 -2.47 0.86
N ILE A 12 -19.80 -2.58 0.59
CA ILE A 12 -20.51 -1.69 -0.33
C ILE A 12 -20.44 -0.24 0.17
N GLN A 13 -20.75 0.00 1.45
CA GLN A 13 -20.67 1.35 2.03
C GLN A 13 -19.24 1.88 2.04
N LEU A 14 -18.26 1.07 2.44
CA LEU A 14 -16.85 1.44 2.45
C LEU A 14 -16.40 1.85 1.05
N SER A 15 -16.76 1.07 0.02
CA SER A 15 -16.37 1.34 -1.36
C SER A 15 -16.92 2.66 -1.93
N SER A 16 -18.00 3.20 -1.36
CA SER A 16 -18.62 4.45 -1.82
C SER A 16 -18.07 5.68 -1.09
N VAL A 17 -17.67 5.55 0.17
CA VAL A 17 -17.19 6.67 0.99
C VAL A 17 -15.68 6.74 1.11
N LEU A 18 -14.96 5.63 0.91
CA LEU A 18 -13.50 5.61 0.95
C LEU A 18 -12.93 6.52 -0.13
N ARG A 19 -11.91 7.32 0.21
CA ARG A 19 -11.24 8.21 -0.74
C ARG A 19 -9.82 7.76 -1.00
N VAL A 20 -9.04 7.63 0.07
CA VAL A 20 -7.63 7.24 0.03
C VAL A 20 -7.31 6.45 1.29
N VAL A 21 -6.41 5.47 1.18
CA VAL A 21 -5.73 4.83 2.32
C VAL A 21 -4.26 5.15 2.23
N VAL A 22 -3.68 5.59 3.36
CA VAL A 22 -2.24 5.78 3.51
C VAL A 22 -1.74 4.83 4.57
N ALA A 23 -0.88 3.89 4.20
CA ALA A 23 -0.21 2.99 5.12
C ALA A 23 1.26 3.43 5.26
N GLN A 24 1.73 3.60 6.50
CA GLN A 24 3.07 4.10 6.78
C GLN A 24 3.91 3.07 7.52
N GLN A 25 5.17 2.92 7.10
CA GLN A 25 6.20 2.20 7.84
C GLN A 25 7.37 3.16 8.11
N LEU A 26 7.72 3.34 9.38
CA LEU A 26 8.90 4.09 9.76
C LEU A 26 10.15 3.19 9.61
N VAL A 27 11.07 3.58 8.76
CA VAL A 27 12.32 2.84 8.51
C VAL A 27 13.52 3.63 9.04
N PRO A 28 14.58 2.97 9.54
CA PRO A 28 15.81 3.66 9.95
C PRO A 28 16.36 4.53 8.82
N SER A 29 16.72 5.79 9.14
CA SER A 29 17.43 6.65 8.18
C SER A 29 18.94 6.45 8.30
N LYS A 30 19.67 6.71 7.21
CA LYS A 30 21.14 6.65 7.21
C LYS A 30 21.78 7.67 8.15
N ASP A 31 21.14 8.84 8.34
CA ASP A 31 21.68 9.97 9.12
C ASP A 31 21.19 9.94 10.59
N GLY A 32 20.60 8.82 11.02
CA GLY A 32 19.96 8.67 12.32
C GLY A 32 18.46 9.00 12.30
N GLY A 33 17.74 8.53 13.32
CA GLY A 33 16.27 8.67 13.37
C GLY A 33 15.54 7.75 12.39
N ARG A 34 14.36 8.17 11.93
CA ARG A 34 13.47 7.36 11.06
C ARG A 34 12.83 8.22 9.97
N VAL A 35 12.68 7.64 8.79
CA VAL A 35 11.96 8.24 7.65
C VAL A 35 10.73 7.39 7.30
N PRO A 36 9.59 7.97 6.93
CA PRO A 36 8.39 7.21 6.58
C PRO A 36 8.42 6.70 5.14
N ALA A 37 8.38 5.38 4.97
CA ALA A 37 7.91 4.76 3.72
C ALA A 37 6.37 4.73 3.73
N ARG A 38 5.73 5.09 2.62
CA ARG A 38 4.28 5.25 2.51
C ARG A 38 3.73 4.50 1.30
N GLU A 39 2.74 3.65 1.56
CA GLU A 39 1.88 3.08 0.53
C GLU A 39 0.59 3.89 0.46
N ILE A 40 0.16 4.19 -0.76
CA ILE A 40 -1.01 5.02 -1.04
C ILE A 40 -1.91 4.24 -1.98
N LEU A 41 -3.15 4.02 -1.55
CA LEU A 41 -4.24 3.50 -2.36
C LEU A 41 -5.28 4.60 -2.55
N VAL A 42 -5.61 4.93 -3.80
CA VAL A 42 -6.68 5.87 -4.13
C VAL A 42 -7.92 5.07 -4.57
N ASN A 43 -9.09 5.41 -4.05
CA ASN A 43 -10.33 4.71 -4.35
C ASN A 43 -10.89 5.16 -5.72
N THR A 44 -10.31 4.63 -6.79
CA THR A 44 -10.84 4.78 -8.16
C THR A 44 -12.09 3.93 -8.35
N SER A 45 -12.77 4.07 -9.49
CA SER A 45 -13.90 3.20 -9.85
C SER A 45 -13.52 1.71 -9.84
N GLY A 46 -12.31 1.38 -10.33
CA GLY A 46 -11.77 0.03 -10.31
C GLY A 46 -11.54 -0.49 -8.89
N VAL A 47 -10.88 0.28 -8.02
CA VAL A 47 -10.64 -0.10 -6.62
C VAL A 47 -11.96 -0.23 -5.85
N SER A 48 -12.91 0.68 -6.06
CA SER A 48 -14.24 0.61 -5.46
C SER A 48 -14.93 -0.71 -5.82
N ASN A 49 -14.82 -1.15 -7.07
CA ASN A 49 -15.37 -2.43 -7.50
C ASN A 49 -14.67 -3.62 -6.81
N LEU A 50 -13.34 -3.60 -6.70
CA LEU A 50 -12.59 -4.63 -5.99
C LEU A 50 -13.01 -4.76 -4.52
N ILE A 51 -13.30 -3.64 -3.84
CA ILE A 51 -13.79 -3.63 -2.46
C ILE A 51 -15.18 -4.25 -2.37
N LYS A 52 -16.12 -3.87 -3.27
CA LYS A 52 -17.49 -4.42 -3.29
C LYS A 52 -17.53 -5.93 -3.46
N GLU A 53 -16.68 -6.44 -4.35
CA GLU A 53 -16.56 -7.88 -4.65
C GLU A 53 -15.67 -8.63 -3.65
N ASN A 54 -15.18 -7.96 -2.60
CA ASN A 54 -14.26 -8.51 -1.62
C ASN A 54 -12.98 -9.12 -2.26
N ASN A 55 -12.55 -8.59 -3.40
CA ASN A 55 -11.39 -9.07 -4.15
C ASN A 55 -10.12 -8.32 -3.74
N ILE A 56 -9.73 -8.51 -2.48
CA ILE A 56 -8.62 -7.76 -1.85
C ILE A 56 -7.26 -8.10 -2.48
N ASN A 57 -7.10 -9.32 -3.00
CA ASN A 57 -5.84 -9.77 -3.62
C ASN A 57 -5.44 -8.89 -4.82
N GLN A 58 -6.41 -8.38 -5.57
CA GLN A 58 -6.16 -7.52 -6.74
C GLN A 58 -5.83 -6.07 -6.37
N ILE A 59 -6.04 -5.65 -5.12
CA ILE A 59 -5.71 -4.29 -4.67
C ILE A 59 -4.21 -4.03 -4.79
N LYS A 60 -3.35 -5.03 -4.51
CA LYS A 60 -1.90 -4.85 -4.65
C LYS A 60 -1.50 -4.54 -6.10
N SER A 61 -2.08 -5.25 -7.06
CA SER A 61 -1.89 -5.01 -8.50
C SER A 61 -2.41 -3.63 -8.91
N ALA A 62 -3.55 -3.21 -8.37
CA ALA A 62 -4.11 -1.88 -8.62
C ALA A 62 -3.17 -0.77 -8.12
N ILE A 63 -2.60 -0.90 -6.91
CA ILE A 63 -1.61 0.07 -6.39
C ILE A 63 -0.36 0.12 -7.28
N GLN A 64 0.16 -1.04 -7.72
CA GLN A 64 1.36 -1.11 -8.55
C GLN A 64 1.19 -0.43 -9.92
N THR A 65 -0.01 -0.48 -10.49
CA THR A 65 -0.33 0.05 -11.83
C THR A 65 -0.98 1.44 -11.79
N GLY A 66 -1.51 1.85 -10.64
CA GLY A 66 -2.26 3.10 -10.42
C GLY A 66 -1.40 4.34 -10.19
N SER A 67 -0.15 4.37 -10.65
CA SER A 67 0.76 5.52 -10.42
C SER A 67 0.22 6.83 -10.98
N LYS A 68 -0.50 6.78 -12.12
CA LYS A 68 -1.17 7.94 -12.73
C LYS A 68 -2.27 8.54 -11.83
N ASP A 69 -2.88 7.71 -10.99
CA ASP A 69 -3.91 8.13 -10.03
C ASP A 69 -3.30 8.57 -8.69
N GLY A 70 -1.97 8.66 -8.59
CA GLY A 70 -1.26 9.03 -7.37
C GLY A 70 -1.05 7.87 -6.39
N MET A 71 -1.25 6.62 -6.82
CA MET A 71 -0.97 5.45 -5.98
C MET A 71 0.53 5.19 -5.90
N VAL A 72 0.97 4.67 -4.75
CA VAL A 72 2.36 4.34 -4.49
C VAL A 72 2.40 3.03 -3.74
N SER A 73 3.09 2.02 -4.26
CA SER A 73 3.30 0.76 -3.53
C SER A 73 4.35 0.95 -2.44
N MET A 74 4.25 0.18 -1.35
CA MET A 74 5.28 0.20 -0.30
C MET A 74 6.69 -0.07 -0.86
N GLU A 75 6.81 -1.02 -1.79
CA GLU A 75 8.06 -1.35 -2.48
C GLU A 75 8.64 -0.15 -3.24
N ASN A 76 7.80 0.60 -3.96
CA ASN A 76 8.24 1.79 -4.70
C ASN A 76 8.63 2.92 -3.75
N SER A 77 7.90 3.11 -2.65
CA SER A 77 8.27 4.10 -1.64
C SER A 77 9.63 3.79 -1.00
N ILE A 78 9.92 2.54 -0.66
CA ILE A 78 11.23 2.13 -0.13
C ILE A 78 12.33 2.32 -1.16
N LYS A 79 12.11 1.93 -2.43
CA LYS A 79 13.07 2.14 -3.52
C LYS A 79 13.38 3.62 -3.73
N GLN A 80 12.38 4.48 -3.62
CA GLN A 80 12.56 5.92 -3.73
C GLN A 80 13.40 6.47 -2.58
N LEU A 81 13.14 6.06 -1.33
CA LEU A 81 13.97 6.43 -0.18
C LEU A 81 15.43 5.98 -0.32
N LEU A 82 15.67 4.82 -0.92
CA LEU A 82 17.03 4.35 -1.21
C LEU A 82 17.68 5.19 -2.31
N LYS A 83 16.95 5.51 -3.38
CA LYS A 83 17.43 6.34 -4.49
C LYS A 83 17.76 7.76 -4.04
N ASP A 84 16.98 8.30 -3.12
CA ASP A 84 17.19 9.63 -2.52
C ASP A 84 18.27 9.61 -1.43
N ASP A 85 18.94 8.47 -1.22
CA ASP A 85 19.99 8.27 -0.24
C ASP A 85 19.53 8.66 1.18
N LEU A 86 18.30 8.31 1.57
CA LEU A 86 17.75 8.56 2.91
C LEU A 86 17.86 7.33 3.82
N ILE A 87 18.01 6.15 3.24
CA ILE A 87 18.12 4.86 3.93
C ILE A 87 19.25 4.04 3.32
N THR A 88 19.82 3.11 4.10
CA THR A 88 20.84 2.20 3.60
C THR A 88 20.24 1.07 2.75
N GLU A 89 21.06 0.47 1.88
CA GLU A 89 20.63 -0.69 1.09
C GLU A 89 20.19 -1.87 1.99
N GLU A 90 20.91 -2.12 3.09
CA GLU A 90 20.52 -3.10 4.10
C GLU A 90 19.12 -2.82 4.66
N THR A 91 18.82 -1.55 4.95
CA THR A 91 17.50 -1.14 5.45
C THR A 91 16.42 -1.39 4.40
N ALA A 92 16.69 -1.10 3.13
CA ALA A 92 15.77 -1.35 2.03
C ALA A 92 15.51 -2.86 1.82
N GLN A 93 16.56 -3.69 1.86
CA GLN A 93 16.45 -5.15 1.70
C GLN A 93 15.66 -5.80 2.85
N LYS A 94 15.89 -5.40 4.10
CA LYS A 94 15.12 -5.90 5.27
C LYS A 94 13.62 -5.60 5.18
N ARG A 95 13.23 -4.57 4.41
CA ARG A 95 11.83 -4.11 4.31
C ARG A 95 11.13 -4.57 3.04
N THR A 96 11.88 -4.79 1.96
CA THR A 96 11.36 -5.34 0.68
C THR A 96 11.48 -6.86 0.60
N GLY A 97 12.32 -7.48 1.45
CA GLY A 97 12.66 -8.91 1.49
C GLY A 97 11.58 -9.86 2.01
N ARG A 98 10.34 -9.69 1.56
CA ARG A 98 9.32 -10.77 1.62
C ARG A 98 9.01 -11.32 0.22
N SER A 99 10.01 -11.27 -0.67
CA SER A 99 10.03 -11.98 -1.95
C SER A 99 11.44 -12.50 -2.21
N LYS A 100 11.53 -13.81 -2.50
CA LYS A 100 12.72 -14.67 -2.74
C LYS A 100 13.34 -15.36 -1.53
N SER A 101 12.56 -16.28 -0.96
CA SER A 101 13.08 -17.58 -0.52
C SER A 101 12.34 -18.68 -1.27
N VAL A 102 12.70 -18.86 -2.55
CA VAL A 102 12.71 -20.13 -3.31
C VAL A 102 13.87 -20.04 -4.29
#